data_AF-A0AAD7PVG8-F1
#
_entry.id   AF-A0AAD7PVG8-F1
#
_cell.length_a   1.000
_cell.length_b   1.000
_cell.length_c   1.000
_cell.angle_alpha   90.00
_cell.angle_beta   90.00
_cell.angle_gamma   90.00
#
_symmetry.space_group_name_H-M   'P 1'
#
loop_
_entity.id
_entity.type
_entity.pdbx_description
1 polymer ?
#
loop_
_entity_poly.entity_id
_entity_poly.type
_entity_poly.pdbx_seq_one_letter_code
_entity_poly.pdbx_strand_id
1 'polypeptide(L)'
;MAKSALTFAVISLLLLHLSFTLVSGLTEIVKTWCIAKPSSSDEILQFNTDYSCDHANCGPSKIGGPCFNPNALIHHASYGMSAYYQSTARQAIDCNFKNTALIALTDPSSQTCHYPGGETNIDLSETGKWCVAKPTTEKDMLQAIIDFACSHVDCSSTKPGGGCLSPTTAVNHASVAMNLYYQAFGDCDFKGTGVIVMSNPGYDNCKYPYVPHGI
;
A
#
# COMPACT_ATOMS: atom_id res chain seq x y z
N MET A 1 5.60 6.02 64.20
CA MET A 1 4.73 6.77 63.28
C MET A 1 5.39 7.10 61.92
N ALA A 2 6.66 6.75 61.66
CA ALA A 2 7.35 7.08 60.41
C ALA A 2 7.20 6.07 59.24
N LYS A 3 6.75 4.83 59.49
CA LYS A 3 6.62 3.80 58.43
C LYS A 3 5.38 4.01 57.53
N SER A 4 4.31 4.58 58.07
CA SER A 4 3.05 4.75 57.33
C SER A 4 3.12 5.91 56.33
N ALA A 5 3.81 7.01 56.67
CA ALA A 5 3.97 8.15 55.76
C ALA A 5 4.80 7.82 54.51
N LEU A 6 5.80 6.93 54.65
CA LEU A 6 6.64 6.50 53.53
C LEU A 6 5.84 5.68 52.51
N THR A 7 4.94 4.80 52.96
CA THR A 7 4.07 3.99 52.08
C THR A 7 3.05 4.83 51.30
N PHE A 8 2.46 5.87 51.90
CA PHE A 8 1.52 6.75 51.19
C PHE A 8 2.21 7.61 50.12
N ALA A 9 3.44 8.07 50.37
CA ALA A 9 4.22 8.83 49.39
C ALA A 9 4.61 7.99 48.18
N VAL A 10 4.99 6.72 48.37
CA VAL A 10 5.36 5.81 47.27
C VAL A 10 4.14 5.45 46.42
N ILE A 11 2.98 5.20 47.05
CA ILE A 11 1.72 4.91 46.35
C ILE A 11 1.24 6.13 45.55
N SER A 12 1.36 7.34 46.11
CA SER A 12 1.00 8.57 45.40
C SER A 12 1.93 8.88 44.22
N LEU A 13 3.25 8.60 44.32
CA LEU A 13 4.19 8.68 43.18
C LEU A 13 3.88 7.62 42.12
N LEU A 14 3.59 6.37 42.51
CA LEU A 14 3.18 5.31 41.60
C LEU A 14 1.89 5.66 40.83
N LEU A 15 0.90 6.26 41.49
CA LEU A 15 -0.35 6.70 40.86
C LEU A 15 -0.17 7.91 39.91
N LEU A 16 0.81 8.79 40.18
CA LEU A 16 1.22 9.87 39.27
C LEU A 16 1.99 9.35 38.04
N HIS A 17 2.67 8.21 38.14
CA HIS A 17 3.37 7.56 37.02
C HIS A 17 2.42 6.66 36.20
N LEU A 18 1.40 6.08 36.83
CA LEU A 18 0.32 5.35 36.15
C LEU A 18 -0.61 6.25 35.34
N SER A 19 -0.61 7.57 35.57
CA SER A 19 -1.41 8.54 34.82
C SER A 19 -0.67 9.16 33.62
N PHE A 20 0.62 8.87 33.42
CA PHE A 20 1.45 9.54 32.40
C PHE A 20 1.79 8.71 31.15
N THR A 21 1.26 7.49 30.98
CA THR A 21 1.45 6.77 29.71
C THR A 21 0.16 6.16 29.19
N LEU A 22 -0.85 7.01 28.97
CA LEU A 22 -1.74 6.80 27.83
C LEU A 22 -1.14 7.60 26.67
N VAL A 23 -0.07 7.09 26.04
CA VAL A 23 0.26 7.53 24.69
C VAL A 23 -0.82 6.92 23.81
N SER A 24 -1.93 7.63 23.67
CA SER A 24 -2.86 7.37 22.58
C SER A 24 -2.09 7.63 21.30
N GLY A 25 -1.86 6.59 20.50
CA GLY A 25 -1.30 6.74 19.16
C GLY A 25 -2.06 7.87 18.44
N LEU A 26 -1.33 8.85 17.92
CA LEU A 26 -1.95 9.94 17.17
C LEU A 26 -2.52 9.33 15.89
N THR A 27 -3.84 9.14 15.86
CA THR A 27 -4.52 8.77 14.62
C THR A 27 -4.52 9.98 13.69
N GLU A 28 -4.05 9.78 12.48
CA GLU A 28 -4.06 10.79 11.43
C GLU A 28 -5.24 10.55 10.49
N ILE A 29 -5.88 11.63 10.05
CA ILE A 29 -6.85 11.58 8.96
C ILE A 29 -6.06 11.67 7.66
N VAL A 30 -6.00 10.55 6.94
CA VAL A 30 -5.34 10.47 5.64
C VAL A 30 -6.29 9.95 4.58
N LYS A 31 -6.05 10.35 3.32
CA LYS A 31 -6.77 9.74 2.20
C LYS A 31 -6.20 8.37 1.87
N THR A 32 -7.10 7.45 1.58
CA THR A 32 -6.77 6.06 1.24
C THR A 32 -7.51 5.60 0.00
N TRP A 33 -6.86 4.69 -0.72
CA TRP A 33 -7.38 3.98 -1.89
C TRP A 33 -7.16 2.49 -1.75
N CYS A 34 -7.87 1.70 -2.55
CA CYS A 34 -7.67 0.25 -2.61
C CYS A 34 -7.20 -0.15 -4.01
N ILE A 35 -5.96 -0.61 -4.14
CA ILE A 35 -5.37 -1.01 -5.42
C ILE A 35 -5.09 -2.51 -5.45
N ALA A 36 -5.01 -3.09 -6.64
CA ALA A 36 -4.66 -4.50 -6.79
C ALA A 36 -3.18 -4.73 -6.45
N LYS A 37 -2.87 -5.91 -5.89
CA LYS A 37 -1.48 -6.34 -5.71
C LYS A 37 -0.80 -6.49 -7.08
N PRO A 38 0.45 -6.01 -7.25
CA PRO A 38 1.22 -6.16 -8.48
C PRO A 38 1.41 -7.62 -8.94
N SER A 39 1.33 -8.57 -8.02
CA SER A 39 1.50 -10.00 -8.27
C SER A 39 0.21 -10.75 -8.64
N SER A 40 -0.93 -10.07 -8.67
CA SER A 40 -2.21 -10.69 -9.03
C SER A 40 -2.19 -11.17 -10.48
N SER A 41 -2.69 -12.38 -10.73
CA SER A 41 -2.84 -12.89 -12.09
C SER A 41 -4.02 -12.21 -12.81
N ASP A 42 -4.06 -12.30 -14.14
CA ASP A 42 -5.14 -11.72 -14.94
C ASP A 42 -6.52 -12.27 -14.53
N GLU A 43 -6.62 -13.55 -14.15
CA GLU A 43 -7.87 -14.15 -13.69
C GLU A 43 -8.35 -13.53 -12.37
N ILE A 44 -7.43 -13.27 -11.44
CA ILE A 44 -7.74 -12.60 -10.16
C ILE A 44 -8.11 -11.14 -10.40
N LEU A 45 -7.39 -10.44 -11.27
CA LEU A 45 -7.68 -9.05 -11.61
C LEU A 45 -9.06 -8.91 -12.26
N GLN A 46 -9.41 -9.82 -13.17
CA GLN A 46 -10.75 -9.86 -13.77
C GLN A 46 -11.82 -10.16 -12.72
N PHE A 47 -11.62 -11.17 -11.87
CA PHE A 47 -12.55 -11.49 -10.79
C PHE A 47 -12.79 -10.30 -9.84
N ASN A 48 -11.71 -9.62 -9.43
CA ASN A 48 -11.80 -8.44 -8.57
C ASN A 48 -12.52 -7.29 -9.26
N THR A 49 -12.30 -7.11 -10.57
CA THR A 49 -13.01 -6.10 -11.38
C THR A 49 -14.51 -6.39 -11.39
N ASP A 50 -14.90 -7.61 -11.74
CA ASP A 50 -16.32 -8.00 -11.86
C ASP A 50 -17.03 -7.85 -10.50
N TYR A 51 -16.46 -8.42 -9.44
CA TYR A 51 -17.00 -8.29 -8.08
C TYR A 51 -17.17 -6.83 -7.64
N SER A 52 -16.15 -5.99 -7.86
CA SER A 52 -16.21 -4.59 -7.44
C SER A 52 -17.27 -3.81 -8.21
N CYS A 53 -17.38 -4.07 -9.52
CA CYS A 53 -18.30 -3.34 -10.39
C CYS A 53 -19.77 -3.76 -10.25
N ASP A 54 -20.03 -4.92 -9.66
CA ASP A 54 -21.38 -5.33 -9.25
C ASP A 54 -21.87 -4.55 -8.01
N HIS A 55 -20.95 -3.96 -7.24
CA HIS A 55 -21.24 -3.30 -5.96
C HIS A 55 -20.92 -1.80 -5.94
N ALA A 56 -20.24 -1.28 -6.97
CA ALA A 56 -19.83 0.12 -7.07
C ALA A 56 -19.80 0.63 -8.51
N ASN A 57 -19.74 1.96 -8.68
CA ASN A 57 -19.73 2.58 -10.00
C ASN A 57 -18.34 2.50 -10.67
N CYS A 58 -18.19 1.54 -11.57
CA CYS A 58 -17.02 1.42 -12.44
C CYS A 58 -17.15 2.13 -13.80
N GLY A 59 -18.21 2.90 -14.05
CA GLY A 59 -18.42 3.59 -15.34
C GLY A 59 -17.17 4.28 -15.89
N PRO A 60 -16.39 4.99 -15.06
CA PRO A 60 -15.18 5.65 -15.54
C PRO A 60 -14.06 4.71 -16.03
N SER A 61 -13.99 3.47 -15.58
CA SER A 61 -13.00 2.47 -16.05
C SER A 61 -13.50 1.59 -17.18
N LYS A 62 -14.76 1.73 -17.60
CA LYS A 62 -15.30 1.03 -18.78
C LYS A 62 -14.89 1.73 -20.07
N ILE A 63 -15.02 1.03 -21.20
CA ILE A 63 -14.72 1.54 -22.54
C ILE A 63 -15.38 2.92 -22.75
N GLY A 64 -14.58 3.90 -23.18
CA GLY A 64 -15.01 5.29 -23.38
C GLY A 64 -14.96 6.17 -22.12
N GLY A 65 -14.68 5.59 -20.95
CA GLY A 65 -14.48 6.32 -19.70
C GLY A 65 -13.06 6.91 -19.55
N PRO A 66 -12.88 7.92 -18.67
CA PRO A 66 -11.60 8.61 -18.47
C PRO A 66 -10.51 7.73 -17.84
N CYS A 67 -10.90 6.63 -17.19
CA CYS A 67 -10.04 5.63 -16.55
C CYS A 67 -10.00 4.31 -17.32
N PHE A 68 -10.35 4.32 -18.61
CA PHE A 68 -10.16 3.13 -19.43
C PHE A 68 -8.70 2.97 -19.86
N ASN A 69 -7.99 4.08 -20.11
CA ASN A 69 -6.60 4.06 -20.52
C ASN A 69 -5.66 4.39 -19.34
N PRO A 70 -4.57 3.64 -19.13
CA PRO A 70 -4.10 2.52 -19.96
C PRO A 70 -5.01 1.29 -19.91
N ASN A 71 -5.23 0.62 -21.05
CA ASN A 71 -6.06 -0.57 -21.12
C ASN A 71 -5.32 -1.79 -20.54
N ALA A 72 -5.25 -1.85 -19.21
CA ALA A 72 -4.58 -2.90 -18.45
C ALA A 72 -5.50 -3.41 -17.33
N LEU A 73 -5.57 -4.74 -17.16
CA LEU A 73 -6.43 -5.36 -16.14
C LEU A 73 -6.12 -4.87 -14.73
N ILE A 74 -4.83 -4.67 -14.39
CA ILE A 74 -4.44 -4.18 -13.07
C ILE A 74 -4.94 -2.76 -12.82
N HIS A 75 -5.00 -1.92 -13.86
CA HIS A 75 -5.54 -0.58 -13.78
C HIS A 75 -7.05 -0.61 -13.51
N HIS A 76 -7.81 -1.35 -14.32
CA HIS A 76 -9.26 -1.46 -14.19
C HIS A 76 -9.69 -2.10 -12.87
N ALA A 77 -9.01 -3.16 -12.46
CA ALA A 77 -9.22 -3.82 -11.17
C ALA A 77 -8.97 -2.84 -10.02
N SER A 78 -7.83 -2.15 -10.02
CA SER A 78 -7.51 -1.18 -8.97
C SER A 78 -8.53 -0.04 -8.91
N TYR A 79 -9.03 0.44 -10.06
CA TYR A 79 -10.09 1.46 -10.08
C TYR A 79 -11.37 0.92 -9.43
N GLY A 80 -11.83 -0.26 -9.87
CA GLY A 80 -13.04 -0.89 -9.34
C GLY A 80 -12.93 -1.17 -7.84
N MET A 81 -11.82 -1.75 -7.41
CA MET A 81 -11.54 -2.05 -6.00
C MET A 81 -11.52 -0.78 -5.14
N SER A 82 -10.96 0.32 -5.65
CA SER A 82 -11.06 1.62 -4.99
C SER A 82 -12.50 2.11 -4.91
N ALA A 83 -13.28 2.01 -6.00
CA ALA A 83 -14.68 2.44 -6.00
C ALA A 83 -15.53 1.64 -4.99
N TYR A 84 -15.33 0.32 -4.95
CA TYR A 84 -15.92 -0.57 -3.96
C TYR A 84 -15.53 -0.17 -2.54
N TYR A 85 -14.22 -0.02 -2.27
CA TYR A 85 -13.70 0.38 -0.98
C TYR A 85 -14.27 1.72 -0.49
N GLN A 86 -14.49 2.69 -1.39
CA GLN A 86 -15.13 3.94 -1.03
C GLN A 86 -16.64 3.81 -0.75
N SER A 87 -17.31 2.82 -1.34
CA SER A 87 -18.73 2.56 -1.13
C SER A 87 -19.04 1.82 0.19
N THR A 88 -18.00 1.36 0.89
CA THR A 88 -18.09 0.63 2.16
C THR A 88 -17.57 1.48 3.34
N ALA A 89 -17.26 0.83 4.47
CA ALA A 89 -16.76 1.49 5.68
C ALA A 89 -15.26 1.81 5.64
N ARG A 90 -14.56 1.50 4.54
CA ARG A 90 -13.12 1.71 4.36
C ARG A 90 -12.24 0.99 5.39
N GLN A 91 -12.71 -0.13 5.92
CA GLN A 91 -11.94 -0.96 6.85
C GLN A 91 -10.92 -1.81 6.10
N ALA A 92 -9.90 -2.31 6.80
CA ALA A 92 -8.88 -3.16 6.19
C ALA A 92 -9.46 -4.41 5.49
N ILE A 93 -10.57 -4.94 6.00
CA ILE A 93 -11.27 -6.08 5.40
C ILE A 93 -11.94 -5.73 4.06
N ASP A 94 -12.39 -4.49 3.89
CA ASP A 94 -13.04 -3.99 2.66
C ASP A 94 -12.05 -3.90 1.49
N CYS A 95 -10.75 -3.82 1.79
CA CYS A 95 -9.66 -3.85 0.81
C CYS A 95 -8.82 -5.13 0.95
N ASN A 96 -9.43 -6.27 1.27
CA ASN A 96 -8.69 -7.54 1.38
C ASN A 96 -8.64 -8.31 0.06
N PHE A 97 -9.80 -8.50 -0.60
CA PHE A 97 -9.95 -9.29 -1.84
C PHE A 97 -9.17 -10.62 -1.82
N LYS A 98 -9.31 -11.42 -0.76
CA LYS A 98 -8.53 -12.66 -0.57
C LYS A 98 -7.02 -12.43 -0.61
N ASN A 99 -6.56 -11.36 0.04
CA ASN A 99 -5.17 -10.92 0.08
C ASN A 99 -4.56 -10.55 -1.30
N THR A 100 -5.39 -10.06 -2.23
CA THR A 100 -4.96 -9.62 -3.58
C THR A 100 -5.05 -8.10 -3.76
N ALA A 101 -5.27 -7.37 -2.67
CA ALA A 101 -5.43 -5.92 -2.63
C ALA A 101 -4.44 -5.26 -1.66
N LEU A 102 -4.24 -3.95 -1.83
CA LEU A 102 -3.39 -3.09 -1.02
C LEU A 102 -4.10 -1.78 -0.71
N ILE A 103 -4.03 -1.36 0.55
CA ILE A 103 -4.45 -0.01 0.93
C ILE A 103 -3.30 0.95 0.60
N ALA A 104 -3.56 1.89 -0.31
CA ALA A 104 -2.63 2.92 -0.73
C ALA A 104 -2.81 4.21 0.08
N LEU A 105 -1.67 4.84 0.43
CA LEU A 105 -1.54 6.15 1.10
C LEU A 105 -1.20 7.27 0.13
N THR A 106 -0.70 6.92 -1.06
CA THR A 106 -0.43 7.86 -2.15
C THR A 106 -1.51 7.74 -3.20
N ASP A 107 -1.94 8.87 -3.77
CA ASP A 107 -2.95 8.90 -4.82
C ASP A 107 -2.49 8.13 -6.08
N PRO A 108 -3.16 7.02 -6.45
CA PRO A 108 -2.80 6.24 -7.63
C PRO A 108 -3.29 6.86 -8.95
N SER A 109 -3.94 8.02 -8.91
CA SER A 109 -4.47 8.73 -10.07
C SER A 109 -3.38 9.11 -11.09
N SER A 110 -3.81 9.25 -12.34
CA SER A 110 -3.05 9.89 -13.42
C SER A 110 -3.66 11.26 -13.74
N GLN A 111 -3.11 11.96 -14.73
CA GLN A 111 -3.66 13.26 -15.16
C GLN A 111 -5.08 13.13 -15.72
N THR A 112 -5.43 12.02 -16.36
CA THR A 112 -6.71 11.82 -17.03
C THR A 112 -7.67 10.92 -16.24
N CYS A 113 -7.13 10.10 -15.33
CA CYS A 113 -7.90 9.18 -14.52
C CYS A 113 -7.77 9.51 -13.03
N HIS A 114 -8.89 9.87 -12.41
CA HIS A 114 -8.97 10.11 -10.97
C HIS A 114 -9.57 8.90 -10.26
N TYR A 115 -8.81 8.30 -9.36
CA TYR A 115 -9.26 7.19 -8.53
C TYR A 115 -10.14 7.69 -7.38
N PRO A 116 -11.25 7.01 -7.07
CA PRO A 116 -12.07 7.36 -5.92
C PRO A 116 -11.30 7.07 -4.62
N GLY A 117 -10.99 8.13 -3.88
CA GLY A 117 -10.28 8.09 -2.59
C GLY A 117 -11.10 8.75 -1.48
N GLY A 118 -10.84 8.36 -0.24
CA GLY A 118 -11.59 8.85 0.91
C GLY A 118 -10.75 8.89 2.18
N GLU A 119 -11.16 9.75 3.10
CA GLU A 119 -10.50 9.95 4.38
C GLU A 119 -10.76 8.77 5.33
N THR A 120 -9.69 8.32 5.99
CA THR A 120 -9.67 7.23 6.95
C THR A 120 -8.80 7.64 8.14
N ASN A 121 -9.23 7.31 9.36
CA ASN A 121 -8.45 7.52 10.58
C ASN A 121 -7.49 6.34 10.77
N ILE A 122 -6.18 6.58 10.64
CA ILE A 122 -5.16 5.52 10.71
C ILE A 122 -4.05 5.94 11.66
N ASP A 123 -3.59 5.02 12.49
CA ASP A 123 -2.35 5.19 13.24
C ASP A 123 -1.16 4.85 12.32
N LEU A 124 -0.50 5.88 11.80
CA LEU A 124 0.66 5.70 10.92
C LEU A 124 1.95 5.34 11.67
N SER A 125 1.97 5.43 13.00
CA SER A 125 3.18 5.21 13.79
C SER A 125 3.58 3.73 13.89
N GLU A 126 2.60 2.82 13.84
CA GLU A 126 2.83 1.37 13.87
C GLU A 126 2.62 0.69 12.50
N THR A 127 2.36 1.49 11.47
CA THR A 127 1.99 0.99 10.14
C THR A 127 3.22 0.83 9.24
N GLY A 128 3.44 -0.40 8.78
CA GLY A 128 4.45 -0.68 7.76
C GLY A 128 4.18 0.07 6.46
N LYS A 129 5.22 0.57 5.81
CA LYS A 129 5.13 1.31 4.54
C LYS A 129 5.98 0.63 3.47
N TRP A 130 5.38 0.36 2.33
CA TRP A 130 6.06 -0.20 1.16
C TRP A 130 5.81 0.69 -0.05
N CYS A 131 6.72 0.64 -1.03
CA CYS A 131 6.56 1.31 -2.31
C CYS A 131 6.21 0.29 -3.41
N VAL A 132 5.14 0.52 -4.15
CA VAL A 132 4.77 -0.30 -5.32
C VAL A 132 4.58 0.58 -6.55
N ALA A 133 4.62 -0.02 -7.73
CA ALA A 133 4.36 0.69 -8.96
C ALA A 133 2.87 1.07 -9.08
N LYS A 134 2.59 2.30 -9.54
CA LYS A 134 1.25 2.78 -9.83
C LYS A 134 0.61 1.92 -10.92
N PRO A 135 -0.65 1.48 -10.77
CA PRO A 135 -1.33 0.63 -11.76
C PRO A 135 -1.46 1.22 -13.17
N THR A 136 -1.36 2.55 -13.30
CA THR A 136 -1.43 3.29 -14.58
C THR A 136 -0.06 3.44 -15.27
N THR A 137 1.02 2.91 -14.70
CA THR A 137 2.36 3.06 -15.27
C THR A 137 2.53 2.16 -16.48
N GLU A 138 2.89 2.75 -17.63
CA GLU A 138 3.13 2.04 -18.87
C GLU A 138 4.35 1.12 -18.80
N LYS A 139 4.32 0.02 -19.57
CA LYS A 139 5.33 -1.04 -19.53
C LYS A 139 6.77 -0.53 -19.76
N ASP A 140 6.97 0.38 -20.70
CA ASP A 140 8.30 0.90 -21.01
C ASP A 140 8.87 1.74 -19.86
N MET A 141 8.01 2.50 -19.18
CA MET A 141 8.38 3.25 -17.99
C MET A 141 8.67 2.34 -16.80
N LEU A 142 7.90 1.26 -16.64
CA LEU A 142 8.18 0.22 -15.64
C LEU A 142 9.57 -0.40 -15.86
N GLN A 143 9.94 -0.69 -17.10
CA GLN A 143 11.28 -1.23 -17.40
C GLN A 143 12.39 -0.23 -17.04
N ALA A 144 12.22 1.04 -17.39
CA ALA A 144 13.19 2.09 -17.03
C ALA A 144 13.33 2.25 -15.50
N ILE A 145 12.24 2.10 -14.74
CA ILE A 145 12.25 2.12 -13.28
C ILE A 145 13.01 0.91 -12.72
N ILE A 146 12.78 -0.29 -13.27
CA ILE A 146 13.53 -1.50 -12.89
C ILE A 146 15.03 -1.27 -13.11
N ASP A 147 15.42 -0.82 -14.30
CA ASP A 147 16.83 -0.62 -14.65
C ASP A 147 17.48 0.44 -13.74
N PHE A 148 16.78 1.54 -13.47
CA PHE A 148 17.24 2.58 -12.55
C PHE A 148 17.39 2.06 -11.12
N ALA A 149 16.34 1.50 -10.53
CA ALA A 149 16.36 1.04 -9.14
C ALA A 149 17.43 -0.05 -8.95
N CYS A 150 17.50 -1.03 -9.85
CA CYS A 150 18.45 -2.14 -9.76
C CYS A 150 19.90 -1.75 -10.06
N SER A 151 20.17 -0.53 -10.54
CA SER A 151 21.52 0.03 -10.58
C SER A 151 22.00 0.60 -9.22
N HIS A 152 21.08 0.76 -8.26
CA HIS A 152 21.34 1.31 -6.92
C HIS A 152 21.11 0.31 -5.78
N VAL A 153 20.25 -0.70 -5.98
CA VAL A 153 19.94 -1.75 -4.98
C VAL A 153 20.06 -3.15 -5.56
N ASP A 154 20.26 -4.15 -4.69
CA ASP A 154 20.31 -5.56 -5.11
C ASP A 154 18.93 -6.11 -5.46
N CYS A 155 18.66 -6.24 -6.77
CA CYS A 155 17.45 -6.84 -7.30
C CYS A 155 17.54 -8.35 -7.56
N SER A 156 18.51 -9.07 -6.98
CA SER A 156 18.69 -10.52 -7.17
C SER A 156 17.40 -11.33 -6.95
N SER A 157 16.52 -10.89 -6.05
CA SER A 157 15.21 -11.51 -5.79
C SER A 157 14.27 -11.54 -7.00
N THR A 158 14.44 -10.65 -7.98
CA THR A 158 13.63 -10.58 -9.22
C THR A 158 14.23 -11.36 -10.39
N LYS A 159 15.44 -11.90 -10.22
CA LYS A 159 16.20 -12.60 -11.27
C LYS A 159 15.97 -14.12 -11.20
N PRO A 160 16.41 -14.91 -12.20
CA PRO A 160 16.33 -16.37 -12.15
C PRO A 160 16.88 -16.93 -10.82
N GLY A 161 16.08 -17.75 -10.14
CA GLY A 161 16.40 -18.29 -8.80
C GLY A 161 15.97 -17.41 -7.62
N GLY A 162 15.55 -16.17 -7.87
CA GLY A 162 15.01 -15.27 -6.86
C GLY A 162 13.55 -15.56 -6.50
N GLY A 163 13.18 -15.29 -5.23
CA GLY A 163 11.83 -15.56 -4.71
C GLY A 163 10.72 -14.69 -5.28
N CYS A 164 11.05 -13.60 -5.98
CA CYS A 164 10.12 -12.64 -6.57
C CYS A 164 10.14 -12.64 -8.11
N LEU A 165 10.70 -13.68 -8.73
CA LEU A 165 10.72 -13.81 -10.19
C LEU A 165 9.31 -13.98 -10.77
N SER A 166 8.48 -14.81 -10.14
CA SER A 166 7.10 -15.03 -10.56
C SER A 166 6.16 -14.14 -9.75
N PRO A 167 5.12 -13.53 -10.35
CA PRO A 167 4.88 -13.45 -11.80
C PRO A 167 5.92 -12.54 -12.50
N THR A 168 6.18 -12.81 -13.78
CA THR A 168 7.21 -12.12 -14.59
C THR A 168 6.71 -10.81 -15.22
N THR A 169 5.65 -10.22 -14.67
CA THR A 169 5.09 -8.97 -15.18
C THR A 169 5.99 -7.79 -14.80
N ALA A 170 6.09 -6.80 -15.69
CA ALA A 170 6.89 -5.61 -15.44
C ALA A 170 6.42 -4.84 -14.18
N VAL A 171 5.10 -4.81 -13.93
CA VAL A 171 4.54 -4.12 -12.74
C VAL A 171 4.94 -4.81 -11.44
N ASN A 172 5.01 -6.15 -11.43
CA ASN A 172 5.47 -6.91 -10.27
C ASN A 172 6.96 -6.68 -10.01
N HIS A 173 7.82 -6.84 -11.03
CA HIS A 173 9.26 -6.64 -10.88
C HIS A 173 9.62 -5.19 -10.53
N ALA A 174 8.94 -4.21 -11.14
CA ALA A 174 9.10 -2.81 -10.79
C ALA A 174 8.70 -2.55 -9.34
N SER A 175 7.59 -3.11 -8.86
CA SER A 175 7.15 -2.93 -7.48
C SER A 175 8.16 -3.49 -6.46
N VAL A 176 8.76 -4.65 -6.76
CA VAL A 176 9.83 -5.21 -5.92
C VAL A 176 11.05 -4.28 -5.92
N ALA A 177 11.51 -3.84 -7.08
CA ALA A 177 12.68 -2.97 -7.23
C ALA A 177 12.46 -1.59 -6.57
N MET A 178 11.27 -1.00 -6.75
CA MET A 178 10.86 0.25 -6.13
C MET A 178 10.81 0.13 -4.61
N ASN A 179 10.28 -0.97 -4.08
CA ASN A 179 10.31 -1.18 -2.64
C ASN A 179 11.75 -1.29 -2.12
N LEU A 180 12.61 -2.08 -2.76
CA LEU A 180 14.01 -2.21 -2.33
C LEU A 180 14.72 -0.86 -2.30
N TYR A 181 14.52 -0.04 -3.33
CA TYR A 181 15.06 1.32 -3.40
C TYR A 181 14.46 2.23 -2.32
N TYR A 182 13.14 2.19 -2.14
CA TYR A 182 12.45 2.96 -1.11
C TYR A 182 12.95 2.60 0.29
N GLN A 183 13.12 1.32 0.61
CA GLN A 183 13.65 0.90 1.92
C GLN A 183 15.12 1.32 2.13
N ALA A 184 15.89 1.51 1.05
CA ALA A 184 17.28 1.95 1.13
C ALA A 184 17.43 3.49 1.22
N PHE A 185 16.56 4.24 0.54
CA PHE A 185 16.73 5.68 0.32
C PHE A 185 15.57 6.55 0.80
N GLY A 186 14.43 5.96 1.19
CA GLY A 186 13.23 6.66 1.61
C GLY A 186 12.44 7.34 0.49
N ASP A 187 12.80 7.11 -0.78
CA ASP A 187 12.18 7.74 -1.95
C ASP A 187 11.30 6.75 -2.74
N CYS A 188 10.03 7.12 -2.91
CA CYS A 188 9.01 6.37 -3.64
C CYS A 188 8.38 7.24 -4.76
N ASP A 189 8.96 8.37 -5.15
CA ASP A 189 8.33 9.22 -6.16
C ASP A 189 8.44 8.59 -7.56
N PHE A 190 9.65 8.24 -8.00
CA PHE A 190 9.92 7.69 -9.32
C PHE A 190 9.26 8.47 -10.48
N LYS A 191 9.23 9.81 -10.40
CA LYS A 191 8.49 10.69 -11.33
C LYS A 191 6.97 10.52 -11.22
N GLY A 192 6.46 10.39 -10.00
CA GLY A 192 5.04 10.21 -9.69
C GLY A 192 4.47 8.84 -10.05
N THR A 193 5.30 7.82 -10.27
CA THR A 193 4.86 6.45 -10.60
C THR A 193 4.88 5.51 -9.41
N GLY A 194 5.45 5.90 -8.27
CA GLY A 194 5.38 5.11 -7.05
C GLY A 194 4.14 5.40 -6.23
N VAL A 195 3.70 4.37 -5.50
CA VAL A 195 2.57 4.43 -4.58
C VAL A 195 3.00 3.84 -3.26
N ILE A 196 2.91 4.63 -2.19
CA ILE A 196 3.10 4.12 -0.83
C ILE A 196 1.85 3.33 -0.43
N VAL A 197 2.04 2.10 0.05
CA VAL A 197 0.98 1.24 0.58
C VAL A 197 1.28 0.85 2.01
N MET A 198 0.21 0.65 2.79
CA MET A 198 0.29 0.22 4.19
C MET A 198 0.04 -1.28 4.41
N SER A 199 -0.48 -1.96 3.40
CA SER A 199 -0.70 -3.40 3.45
C SER A 199 0.50 -4.10 2.84
N ASN A 200 0.93 -5.22 3.44
CA ASN A 200 2.09 -5.95 2.95
C ASN A 200 1.88 -6.48 1.51
N PRO A 201 2.68 -6.03 0.52
CA PRO A 201 2.56 -6.47 -0.87
C PRO A 201 3.17 -7.85 -1.15
N GLY A 202 3.83 -8.47 -0.17
CA GLY A 202 4.35 -9.82 -0.28
C GLY A 202 3.29 -10.86 -0.66
N TYR A 203 3.77 -11.92 -1.30
CA TYR A 203 2.96 -13.00 -1.84
C TYR A 203 3.83 -14.26 -1.98
N ASP A 204 3.24 -15.44 -1.78
CA ASP A 204 3.95 -16.73 -1.81
C ASP A 204 5.30 -16.68 -1.07
N ASN A 205 6.40 -16.89 -1.81
CA ASN A 205 7.76 -16.83 -1.29
C ASN A 205 8.45 -15.47 -1.53
N CYS A 206 7.79 -14.54 -2.23
CA CYS A 206 8.30 -13.20 -2.46
C CYS A 206 8.06 -12.31 -1.23
N LYS A 207 9.16 -11.94 -0.55
CA LYS A 207 9.13 -11.04 0.60
C LYS A 207 9.48 -9.63 0.17
N TYR A 208 8.62 -8.68 0.53
CA TYR A 208 8.94 -7.26 0.45
C TYR A 208 9.56 -6.82 1.77
N PRO A 209 10.85 -6.44 1.80
CA PRO A 209 11.46 -5.94 3.03
C PRO A 209 10.76 -4.66 3.50
N TYR A 210 10.80 -4.45 4.81
CA TYR A 210 10.34 -3.24 5.48
C TYR A 210 11.41 -2.80 6.47
N VAL A 211 11.83 -1.56 6.36
CA VAL A 211 12.73 -0.86 7.28
C VAL A 211 11.95 0.32 7.83
N PRO A 212 11.71 0.39 9.15
CA PRO A 212 11.10 1.57 9.75
C PRO A 212 11.97 2.81 9.51
N HIS A 213 11.49 3.75 8.70
CA HIS A 213 12.15 5.04 8.52
C HIS A 213 11.71 6.00 9.63
N GLY A 214 12.64 6.38 10.53
CA GLY A 214 12.39 7.41 11.55
C GLY A 214 12.30 6.92 13.00
N ILE A 215 13.19 6.01 13.41
CA ILE A 215 13.55 5.81 14.83
C ILE A 215 14.94 6.37 15.09
#